data_AF-A0A2G9P1Y5-F1
#
_entry.id   AF-A0A2G9P1Y5-F1
#
_cell.length_a   1.000
_cell.length_b   1.000
_cell.length_c   1.000
_cell.angle_alpha   90.00
_cell.angle_beta   90.00
_cell.angle_gamma   90.00
#
_symmetry.space_group_name_H-M   'P 1'
#
loop_
_entity.id
_entity.type
_entity.pdbx_description
1 polymer ?
#
loop_
_entity_poly.entity_id
_entity_poly.type
_entity_poly.pdbx_seq_one_letter_code
_entity_poly.pdbx_strand_id
1 'polypeptide(L)'
;MKKIEAIIKRSTYPVIISELSSMGYSIIDRRNLEDSKIFDKQSGAKIGSTNVKAIPLSKIELVVLEKDARQVINLISKKSGFSANQGGKIFISEMEEVVDMNTLSAQQDLESDKIFSPLKPKIKRSRLVPLQKFTLIKLEKIYEENKEKLQTDYRIKSFSDFVNYCIMGHLPTIEKQLKHSTIVYKNNFYDF
;
A
#
# COMPACT_ATOMS: atom_id res chain seq x y z
N MET A 1 1.67 0.97 -5.54
CA MET A 1 0.84 1.70 -6.52
C MET A 1 0.16 0.68 -7.38
N LYS A 2 -1.05 0.99 -7.83
CA LYS A 2 -1.82 0.08 -8.67
C LYS A 2 -2.17 0.79 -9.98
N LYS A 3 -1.84 0.13 -11.09
CA LYS A 3 -2.37 0.48 -12.40
C LYS A 3 -3.75 -0.18 -12.53
N ILE A 4 -4.75 0.63 -12.82
CA ILE A 4 -6.12 0.19 -13.07
C ILE A 4 -6.36 0.34 -14.56
N GLU A 5 -6.73 -0.74 -15.23
CA GLU A 5 -7.24 -0.73 -16.60
C GLU A 5 -8.70 -1.16 -16.59
N ALA A 6 -9.60 -0.35 -17.11
CA ALA A 6 -11.02 -0.68 -17.12
C ALA A 6 -11.60 -0.59 -18.53
N ILE A 7 -12.39 -1.60 -18.90
CA ILE A 7 -13.23 -1.57 -20.08
C ILE A 7 -14.60 -1.04 -19.66
N ILE A 8 -15.02 0.07 -20.25
CA ILE A 8 -16.27 0.77 -19.94
C ILE A 8 -17.09 1.02 -21.21
N LYS A 9 -18.39 1.32 -21.07
CA LYS A 9 -19.19 1.83 -22.18
C LYS A 9 -18.67 3.22 -22.58
N ARG A 10 -18.53 3.46 -23.88
CA ARG A 10 -18.00 4.75 -24.38
C ARG A 10 -18.84 5.96 -23.91
N SER A 11 -20.15 5.76 -23.76
CA SER A 11 -21.09 6.79 -23.32
C SER A 11 -20.91 7.21 -21.85
N THR A 12 -20.34 6.36 -20.99
CA THR A 12 -20.19 6.66 -19.55
C THR A 12 -18.87 7.34 -19.22
N TYR A 13 -17.94 7.40 -20.17
CA TYR A 13 -16.63 8.03 -19.99
C TYR A 13 -16.71 9.47 -19.44
N PRO A 14 -17.56 10.39 -19.96
CA PRO A 14 -17.62 11.76 -19.46
C PRO A 14 -18.00 11.86 -17.97
N VAL A 15 -18.85 10.94 -17.49
CA VAL A 15 -19.25 10.89 -16.08
C VAL A 15 -18.08 10.40 -15.22
N ILE A 16 -17.41 9.34 -15.67
CA ILE A 16 -16.28 8.75 -14.94
C ILE A 16 -15.11 9.74 -14.84
N ILE A 17 -14.73 10.41 -15.94
CA ILE A 17 -13.63 11.38 -15.89
C ILE A 17 -13.96 12.57 -15.00
N SER A 18 -15.21 13.05 -14.99
CA SER A 18 -15.63 14.15 -14.12
C SER A 18 -15.49 13.78 -12.63
N GLU A 19 -15.91 12.56 -12.24
CA GLU A 19 -15.80 12.13 -10.84
C GLU A 19 -14.36 11.79 -10.44
N LEU A 20 -13.55 11.22 -11.35
CA LEU A 20 -12.13 10.97 -11.08
C LEU A 20 -11.35 12.29 -10.94
N SER A 21 -11.64 13.28 -11.78
CA SER A 21 -10.99 14.59 -11.74
C SER A 21 -11.35 15.36 -10.45
N SER A 22 -12.59 15.24 -9.96
CA SER A 22 -12.97 15.87 -8.68
C SER A 22 -12.29 15.22 -7.48
N MET A 23 -11.86 13.96 -7.61
CA MET A 23 -11.03 13.26 -6.62
C MET A 23 -9.52 13.51 -6.80
N GLY A 24 -9.12 14.28 -7.82
CA GLY A 24 -7.72 14.60 -8.11
C GLY A 24 -6.98 13.55 -8.95
N TYR A 25 -7.67 12.61 -9.58
CA TYR A 25 -7.06 11.60 -10.45
C TYR A 25 -7.21 11.94 -11.93
N SER A 26 -6.13 11.77 -12.68
CA SER A 26 -6.11 11.90 -14.14
C SER A 26 -6.04 10.54 -14.83
N ILE A 27 -6.74 10.42 -15.96
CA ILE A 27 -6.65 9.24 -16.84
C ILE A 27 -5.39 9.39 -17.71
N ILE A 28 -4.57 8.34 -17.75
CA ILE A 28 -3.29 8.32 -18.49
C ILE A 28 -3.52 7.98 -19.96
N ASP A 29 -4.31 6.94 -20.22
CA ASP A 29 -4.63 6.50 -21.58
C ASP A 29 -6.13 6.24 -21.71
N ARG A 30 -6.65 6.56 -22.90
CA ARG A 30 -8.01 6.25 -23.31
C ARG A 30 -7.98 5.76 -24.75
N ARG A 31 -8.45 4.53 -24.96
CA ARG A 31 -8.59 3.95 -26.30
C ARG A 31 -9.99 3.46 -26.57
N ASN A 32 -10.47 3.70 -27.78
CA ASN A 32 -11.74 3.17 -28.24
C ASN A 32 -11.53 1.75 -28.76
N LEU A 33 -12.38 0.82 -28.33
CA LEU A 33 -12.36 -0.55 -28.82
C LEU A 33 -13.39 -0.66 -29.95
N GLU A 34 -12.93 -1.02 -31.14
CA GLU A 34 -13.76 -1.10 -32.35
C GLU A 34 -14.25 -2.52 -32.60
N ASP A 35 -13.41 -3.55 -32.38
CA ASP A 35 -13.73 -4.96 -32.66
C ASP A 35 -14.20 -5.77 -31.44
N SER A 36 -14.79 -5.13 -30.43
CA SER A 36 -15.21 -5.87 -29.23
C SER A 36 -16.43 -6.76 -29.52
N LYS A 37 -16.28 -8.08 -29.36
CA LYS A 37 -17.37 -9.09 -29.44
C LYS A 37 -18.29 -9.07 -28.20
N ILE A 38 -18.49 -7.90 -27.60
CA ILE A 38 -19.37 -7.72 -26.43
C ILE A 38 -20.67 -7.11 -26.94
N PHE A 39 -21.75 -7.87 -26.75
CA PHE A 39 -23.06 -7.51 -27.24
C PHE A 39 -24.07 -7.36 -26.12
N ASP A 40 -25.00 -6.42 -26.28
CA ASP A 40 -26.17 -6.31 -25.41
C ASP A 40 -27.35 -7.06 -26.01
N LYS A 41 -28.17 -7.68 -25.15
CA LYS A 41 -29.47 -8.22 -25.55
C LYS A 41 -30.42 -7.03 -25.71
N GLN A 42 -30.82 -6.72 -26.93
CA GLN A 42 -31.82 -5.69 -27.15
C GLN A 42 -33.19 -6.19 -26.69
N SER A 43 -33.80 -5.48 -25.74
CA SER A 43 -35.20 -5.65 -25.39
C SER A 43 -36.04 -4.82 -26.35
N GLY A 44 -36.39 -5.39 -27.49
CA GLY A 44 -37.25 -4.76 -28.49
C GLY A 44 -37.31 -5.57 -29.79
N ALA A 45 -38.49 -6.06 -30.14
CA ALA A 45 -38.72 -6.78 -31.38
C ALA A 45 -38.71 -5.79 -32.56
N LYS A 46 -37.58 -5.66 -33.26
CA LYS A 46 -37.55 -5.09 -34.61
C LYS A 46 -37.49 -6.23 -35.61
N ILE A 47 -38.50 -6.28 -36.47
CA ILE A 47 -38.60 -7.26 -37.56
C ILE A 47 -37.31 -7.22 -38.39
N GLY A 48 -36.58 -8.34 -38.44
CA GLY A 48 -35.36 -8.50 -39.23
C GLY A 48 -34.02 -8.22 -38.53
N SER A 49 -33.99 -7.79 -37.27
CA SER A 49 -32.71 -7.60 -36.55
C SER A 49 -32.35 -8.79 -35.68
N THR A 50 -31.07 -9.20 -35.67
CA THR A 50 -30.53 -10.02 -34.58
C THR A 50 -30.76 -9.26 -33.27
N ASN A 51 -31.28 -9.91 -32.22
CA ASN A 51 -31.59 -9.30 -30.90
C ASN A 51 -30.33 -8.85 -30.12
N VAL A 52 -29.26 -8.52 -30.82
CA VAL A 52 -27.88 -8.45 -30.35
C VAL A 52 -27.28 -7.17 -30.92
N LYS A 53 -27.06 -6.16 -30.06
CA LYS A 53 -26.44 -4.88 -30.45
C LYS A 53 -25.00 -4.83 -29.99
N ALA A 54 -24.08 -4.49 -30.88
CA ALA A 54 -22.69 -4.20 -30.51
C ALA A 54 -22.63 -2.95 -29.62
N ILE A 55 -21.96 -3.05 -28.48
CA ILE A 55 -21.81 -1.93 -27.54
C ILE A 55 -20.49 -1.21 -27.86
N PRO A 56 -20.49 0.11 -28.10
CA PRO A 56 -19.24 0.84 -28.26
C PRO A 56 -18.50 0.93 -26.93
N LEU A 57 -17.30 0.38 -26.88
CA LEU A 57 -16.48 0.33 -25.66
C LEU A 57 -15.27 1.27 -25.74
N SER A 58 -14.78 1.62 -24.56
CA SER A 58 -13.51 2.32 -24.37
C SER A 58 -12.72 1.66 -23.25
N LYS A 59 -11.41 1.52 -23.44
CA LYS A 59 -10.45 1.17 -22.40
C LYS A 59 -9.90 2.45 -21.79
N ILE A 60 -9.89 2.53 -20.47
CA ILE A 60 -9.25 3.60 -19.71
C ILE A 60 -8.13 3.02 -18.85
N GLU A 61 -7.04 3.76 -18.73
CA GLU A 61 -5.88 3.39 -17.91
C GLU A 61 -5.57 4.54 -16.94
N LEU A 62 -5.35 4.23 -15.67
CA LEU A 62 -4.96 5.18 -14.65
C LEU A 62 -4.06 4.50 -13.62
N VAL A 63 -3.21 5.29 -12.96
CA VAL A 63 -2.39 4.82 -11.86
C VAL A 63 -2.83 5.57 -10.60
N VAL A 64 -3.01 4.81 -9.53
CA VAL A 64 -3.51 5.30 -8.26
C VAL A 64 -2.70 4.72 -7.11
N LEU A 65 -2.80 5.38 -5.96
CA LEU A 65 -2.22 4.90 -4.71
C LEU A 65 -2.98 3.64 -4.26
N GLU A 66 -2.28 2.71 -3.61
CA GLU A 66 -2.79 1.43 -3.10
C GLU A 66 -4.04 1.65 -2.23
N LYS A 67 -3.97 2.62 -1.31
CA LYS A 67 -5.06 3.02 -0.40
C LYS A 67 -6.34 3.44 -1.13
N ASP A 68 -6.21 4.08 -2.29
CA ASP A 68 -7.33 4.68 -3.02
C ASP A 68 -7.86 3.74 -4.12
N ALA A 69 -7.12 2.68 -4.45
CA ALA A 69 -7.45 1.75 -5.52
C ALA A 69 -8.87 1.16 -5.37
N ARG A 70 -9.25 0.74 -4.16
CA ARG A 70 -10.59 0.18 -3.91
C ARG A 70 -11.71 1.18 -4.16
N GLN A 71 -11.52 2.44 -3.77
CA GLN A 71 -12.50 3.49 -3.98
C GLN A 71 -12.70 3.75 -5.47
N VAL A 72 -11.59 3.86 -6.21
CA VAL A 72 -11.58 4.08 -7.66
C VAL A 72 -12.23 2.91 -8.41
N ILE A 73 -11.91 1.67 -8.04
CA ILE A 73 -12.53 0.46 -8.62
C ILE A 73 -14.05 0.47 -8.39
N ASN A 74 -14.50 0.81 -7.18
CA ASN A 74 -15.92 0.87 -6.85
C ASN A 74 -16.66 1.95 -7.66
N LEU A 75 -16.05 3.11 -7.84
CA LEU A 75 -16.58 4.20 -8.66
C LEU A 75 -16.73 3.77 -10.12
N ILE A 76 -15.67 3.23 -10.71
CA ILE A 76 -15.68 2.77 -12.10
C ILE A 76 -16.70 1.66 -12.26
N SER A 77 -16.76 0.69 -11.35
CA SER A 77 -17.73 -0.41 -11.40
C SER A 77 -19.18 0.11 -11.45
N LYS A 78 -19.55 1.01 -10.53
CA LYS A 78 -20.91 1.60 -10.45
C LYS A 78 -21.28 2.44 -11.67
N LYS A 79 -20.31 3.12 -12.27
CA LYS A 79 -20.54 4.10 -13.36
C LYS A 79 -20.17 3.56 -14.75
N SER A 80 -19.59 2.36 -14.84
CA SER A 80 -19.15 1.72 -16.09
C SER A 80 -20.27 1.54 -17.11
N GLY A 81 -21.53 1.49 -16.65
CA GLY A 81 -22.72 1.28 -17.45
C GLY A 81 -22.98 -0.20 -17.74
N PHE A 82 -22.20 -1.12 -17.18
CA PHE A 82 -22.43 -2.56 -17.27
C PHE A 82 -23.29 -3.05 -16.10
N SER A 83 -24.19 -3.98 -16.37
CA SER A 83 -24.84 -4.79 -15.33
C SER A 83 -23.96 -5.99 -14.95
N ALA A 84 -24.24 -6.65 -13.82
CA ALA A 84 -23.43 -7.75 -13.27
C ALA A 84 -23.11 -8.89 -14.26
N ASN A 85 -23.94 -9.07 -15.30
CA ASN A 85 -23.79 -10.12 -16.31
C ASN A 85 -23.27 -9.60 -17.67
N GLN A 86 -23.01 -8.30 -17.80
CA GLN A 86 -22.44 -7.71 -19.02
C GLN A 86 -20.93 -7.55 -18.84
N GLY A 87 -20.16 -8.00 -19.83
CA GLY A 87 -18.71 -8.29 -19.76
C GLY A 87 -17.73 -7.11 -19.57
N GLY A 88 -18.10 -6.08 -18.80
CA GLY A 88 -17.15 -5.11 -18.28
C GLY A 88 -16.10 -5.81 -17.42
N LYS A 89 -14.82 -5.50 -17.65
CA LYS A 89 -13.70 -6.06 -16.88
C LYS A 89 -12.81 -4.91 -16.40
N ILE A 90 -12.33 -5.05 -15.18
CA ILE A 90 -11.32 -4.19 -14.59
C ILE A 90 -10.11 -5.08 -14.30
N PHE A 91 -8.96 -4.69 -14.83
CA PHE A 91 -7.67 -5.32 -14.59
C PHE A 91 -6.88 -4.44 -13.64
N ILE A 92 -6.24 -5.07 -12.67
CA ILE A 92 -5.44 -4.40 -11.66
C ILE A 92 -4.03 -4.98 -11.77
N SER A 93 -3.05 -4.11 -11.98
CA SER A 93 -1.64 -4.49 -12.05
C SER A 93 -0.85 -3.72 -11.00
N GLU A 94 0.09 -4.41 -10.36
CA GLU A 94 0.99 -3.80 -9.39
C GLU A 94 2.07 -2.99 -10.09
N MET A 95 2.28 -1.75 -9.65
CA MET A 95 3.32 -0.85 -10.15
C MET A 95 4.28 -0.56 -9.01
N GLU A 96 5.57 -0.73 -9.28
CA GLU A 96 6.64 -0.48 -8.32
C GLU A 96 6.90 1.02 -8.14
N GLU A 97 7.01 1.76 -9.24
CA GLU A 97 7.30 3.20 -9.23
C GLU A 97 6.66 3.90 -10.44
N VAL A 98 6.43 5.21 -10.30
CA VAL A 98 6.05 6.11 -11.39
C VAL A 98 7.07 7.22 -11.46
N VAL A 99 7.72 7.38 -12.61
CA VAL A 99 8.76 8.40 -12.81
C VAL A 99 8.20 9.53 -13.67
N ASP A 100 8.28 10.76 -13.16
CA ASP A 100 7.99 11.95 -13.96
C ASP A 100 9.17 12.22 -14.91
N MET A 101 8.88 12.32 -16.21
CA MET A 101 9.89 12.52 -17.25
C MET A 101 10.59 13.89 -17.15
N ASN A 102 9.91 14.91 -16.61
CA ASN A 102 10.47 16.26 -16.54
C ASN A 102 11.40 16.44 -15.36
N THR A 103 11.05 15.89 -14.20
CA THR A 103 11.80 16.04 -12.95
C THR A 103 12.70 14.85 -12.63
N LEU A 104 12.52 13.72 -13.33
CA LEU A 104 13.10 12.41 -13.00
C LEU A 104 12.82 11.97 -11.54
N SER A 105 11.81 12.55 -10.90
CA SER A 105 11.42 12.17 -9.55
C SER A 105 10.58 10.89 -9.61
N ALA A 106 11.04 9.84 -8.92
CA ALA A 106 10.27 8.62 -8.74
C ALA A 106 9.26 8.81 -7.60
N GLN A 107 8.00 8.57 -7.89
CA GLN A 107 6.93 8.45 -6.91
C GLN A 107 6.67 6.97 -6.67
N GLN A 108 6.91 6.53 -5.44
CA GLN A 108 6.61 5.19 -4.97
C GLN A 108 5.45 5.30 -3.98
N ASP A 109 4.49 4.37 -4.02
CA ASP A 109 3.62 4.14 -2.87
C ASP A 109 4.49 3.53 -1.79
N LEU A 110 5.11 4.41 -1.03
CA LEU A 110 5.35 4.11 0.36
C LEU A 110 3.97 4.24 0.98
N GLU A 111 3.23 3.11 1.08
CA GLU A 111 2.19 3.06 2.09
C GLU A 111 2.83 3.60 3.36
N SER A 112 2.18 4.61 3.95
CA SER A 112 2.59 5.21 5.19
C SER A 112 2.42 4.21 6.32
N ASP A 113 3.24 3.16 6.30
CA ASP A 113 3.91 2.77 7.50
C ASP A 113 4.79 3.96 7.89
N LYS A 114 4.59 4.43 9.11
CA LYS A 114 5.66 4.95 9.95
C LYS A 114 6.71 3.85 10.20
N ILE A 115 7.22 3.27 9.12
CA ILE A 115 8.46 2.54 9.03
C ILE A 115 9.20 3.39 8.02
N PHE A 116 9.84 4.44 8.57
CA PHE A 116 11.09 4.94 8.02
C PHE A 116 11.75 3.78 7.28
N SER A 117 12.08 4.01 6.01
CA SER A 117 13.08 3.22 5.29
C SER A 117 13.98 2.55 6.32
N PRO A 118 14.03 1.20 6.43
CA PRO A 118 15.13 0.65 7.20
C PRO A 118 16.32 1.17 6.42
N LEU A 119 17.02 2.17 6.99
CA LEU A 119 18.40 2.45 6.66
C LEU A 119 18.97 1.05 6.61
N LYS A 120 19.26 0.54 5.40
CA LYS A 120 19.68 -0.85 5.21
C LYS A 120 20.70 -1.06 6.30
N PRO A 121 20.43 -1.91 7.31
CA PRO A 121 21.29 -1.92 8.48
C PRO A 121 22.66 -2.22 7.92
N LYS A 122 23.63 -1.34 8.16
CA LYS A 122 25.05 -1.59 7.85
C LYS A 122 25.59 -2.69 8.80
N ILE A 123 24.77 -3.69 9.10
CA ILE A 123 25.15 -4.86 9.86
C ILE A 123 25.84 -5.77 8.86
N LYS A 124 27.17 -5.58 8.78
CA LYS A 124 28.11 -6.56 8.24
C LYS A 124 27.66 -7.95 8.74
N ARG A 125 27.53 -8.94 7.83
CA ARG A 125 27.09 -10.33 8.09
C ARG A 125 27.30 -10.75 9.55
N SER A 126 26.29 -10.57 10.41
CA SER A 126 26.46 -10.81 11.84
C SER A 126 26.14 -12.27 12.16
N ARG A 127 26.96 -12.91 13.00
CA ARG A 127 26.73 -14.25 13.56
C ARG A 127 25.62 -14.30 14.62
N LEU A 128 24.84 -13.23 14.76
CA LEU A 128 23.78 -13.11 15.76
C LEU A 128 22.60 -14.03 15.45
N VAL A 129 22.03 -14.59 16.52
CA VAL A 129 20.84 -15.45 16.50
C VAL A 129 19.61 -14.59 16.14
N PRO A 130 18.56 -15.12 15.48
CA PRO A 130 17.41 -14.33 15.04
C PRO A 130 16.79 -13.43 16.13
N LEU A 131 16.66 -13.93 17.36
CA LEU A 131 16.13 -13.12 18.47
C LEU A 131 17.01 -11.91 18.80
N GLN A 132 18.33 -12.09 18.81
CA GLN A 132 19.28 -10.98 19.05
C GLN A 132 19.20 -9.93 17.94
N LYS A 133 19.05 -10.38 16.68
CA LYS A 133 18.85 -9.48 15.55
C LYS A 133 17.55 -8.68 15.70
N PHE A 134 16.46 -9.35 16.04
CA PHE A 134 15.17 -8.70 16.27
C PHE A 134 15.25 -7.66 17.39
N THR A 135 15.84 -8.02 18.52
CA THR A 135 16.02 -7.10 19.65
C THR A 135 16.85 -5.88 19.27
N LEU A 136 17.97 -6.06 18.55
CA LEU A 136 18.80 -4.95 18.11
C LEU A 136 18.08 -4.03 17.14
N ILE A 137 17.35 -4.57 16.16
CA ILE A 137 16.54 -3.77 15.22
C ILE A 137 15.49 -2.94 15.99
N LYS A 138 14.84 -3.53 16.99
CA LYS A 138 13.86 -2.82 17.82
C LYS A 138 14.50 -1.72 18.65
N LEU A 139 15.65 -1.97 19.27
CA LEU A 139 16.39 -0.95 20.03
C LEU A 139 16.90 0.17 19.12
N GLU A 140 17.38 -0.16 17.92
CA GLU A 140 17.86 0.81 16.93
C GLU A 140 16.73 1.73 16.49
N LYS A 141 15.53 1.19 16.26
CA LYS A 141 14.32 1.97 15.97
C LYS A 141 14.01 2.97 17.10
N ILE A 142 14.00 2.49 18.35
CA ILE A 142 13.72 3.35 19.53
C ILE A 142 14.80 4.44 19.68
N TYR A 143 16.07 4.10 19.45
CA TYR A 143 17.18 5.04 19.54
C TYR A 143 17.07 6.16 18.50
N GLU A 144 16.82 5.82 17.23
CA GLU A 144 16.73 6.83 16.17
C GLU A 144 15.47 7.71 16.31
N GLU A 145 14.32 7.14 16.72
CA GLU A 145 13.11 7.92 16.99
C GLU A 145 13.27 8.93 18.14
N ASN A 146 14.16 8.66 19.10
CA ASN A 146 14.33 9.46 20.32
C ASN A 146 15.71 10.09 20.44
N LYS A 147 16.49 10.11 19.35
CA LYS A 147 17.91 10.46 19.34
C LYS A 147 18.21 11.79 20.00
N GLU A 148 17.45 12.83 19.66
CA GLU A 148 17.62 14.18 20.19
C GLU A 148 17.38 14.23 21.71
N LYS A 149 16.38 13.51 22.20
CA LYS A 149 16.08 13.41 23.64
C LYS A 149 17.13 12.57 24.37
N LEU A 150 17.55 11.45 23.78
CA LEU A 150 18.53 10.55 24.39
C LEU A 150 19.91 11.19 24.47
N GLN A 151 20.30 12.01 23.50
CA GLN A 151 21.56 12.76 23.51
C GLN A 151 21.63 13.83 24.62
N THR A 152 20.50 14.19 25.25
CA THR A 152 20.51 15.08 26.42
C THR A 152 21.05 14.40 27.69
N ASP A 153 20.99 13.06 27.78
CA ASP A 153 21.65 12.31 28.85
C ASP A 153 23.12 12.09 28.48
N TYR A 154 24.03 12.63 29.29
CA TYR A 154 25.48 12.53 29.07
C TYR A 154 26.00 11.08 28.98
N ARG A 155 25.23 10.10 29.47
CA ARG A 155 25.55 8.68 29.44
C ARG A 155 25.32 8.02 28.07
N ILE A 156 24.50 8.62 27.21
CA ILE A 156 24.08 8.02 25.93
C ILE A 156 24.61 8.87 24.77
N LYS A 157 25.83 8.59 24.31
CA LYS A 157 26.47 9.30 23.18
C LYS A 157 26.35 8.55 21.86
N SER A 158 26.16 7.23 21.92
CA SER A 158 26.04 6.36 20.76
C SER A 158 24.93 5.33 20.95
N PHE A 159 24.58 4.64 19.85
CA PHE A 159 23.65 3.51 19.91
C PHE A 159 24.15 2.39 20.84
N SER A 160 25.46 2.13 20.87
CA SER A 160 26.03 1.13 21.77
C SER A 160 25.84 1.51 23.25
N ASP A 161 25.99 2.80 23.57
CA ASP A 161 25.79 3.31 24.93
C ASP A 161 24.32 3.19 25.35
N PHE A 162 23.40 3.43 24.40
CA PHE A 162 21.97 3.24 24.61
C PHE A 162 21.63 1.78 24.93
N VAL A 163 22.17 0.82 24.15
CA VAL A 163 21.97 -0.61 24.43
C VAL A 163 22.50 -0.97 25.81
N ASN A 164 23.70 -0.50 26.17
CA ASN A 164 24.28 -0.73 27.50
C ASN A 164 23.42 -0.14 28.62
N TYR A 165 22.90 1.08 28.42
CA TYR A 165 22.01 1.73 29.37
C TYR A 165 20.73 0.90 29.62
N CYS A 166 20.10 0.39 28.57
CA CYS A 166 18.92 -0.47 28.69
C CYS A 166 19.21 -1.76 29.46
N ILE A 167 20.35 -2.40 29.19
CA ILE A 167 20.77 -3.62 29.89
C ILE A 167 21.00 -3.32 31.37
N MET A 168 21.81 -2.29 31.67
CA MET A 168 22.13 -1.89 33.05
C MET A 168 20.89 -1.46 33.83
N GLY A 169 19.91 -0.84 33.18
CA GLY A 169 18.63 -0.49 33.80
C GLY A 169 17.74 -1.69 34.14
N HIS A 170 17.82 -2.78 33.37
CA HIS A 170 16.99 -3.96 33.58
C HIS A 170 17.61 -4.99 34.54
N LEU A 171 18.94 -5.03 34.67
CA LEU A 171 19.65 -5.95 35.56
C LEU A 171 19.12 -5.96 37.02
N PRO A 172 18.88 -4.81 37.68
CA PRO A 172 18.37 -4.81 39.05
C PRO A 172 16.98 -5.47 39.19
N THR A 173 16.16 -5.38 38.15
CA THR A 173 14.85 -6.05 38.11
C THR A 173 15.02 -7.56 38.04
N ILE A 174 15.90 -8.04 37.14
CA ILE A 174 16.22 -9.46 37.03
C ILE A 174 16.81 -9.99 38.34
N GLU A 175 17.75 -9.26 38.95
CA GLU A 175 18.35 -9.67 40.23
C GLU A 175 17.32 -9.79 41.36
N LYS A 176 16.35 -8.86 41.43
CA LYS A 176 15.24 -8.94 42.38
C LYS A 176 14.33 -10.14 42.11
N GLN A 177 14.04 -10.42 40.84
CA GLN A 177 13.24 -11.58 40.44
C GLN A 177 13.92 -12.90 40.81
N LEU A 178 15.23 -13.01 40.58
CA LEU A 178 16.01 -14.19 40.92
C LEU A 178 16.10 -14.42 42.43
N LYS A 179 16.14 -13.35 43.24
CA LYS A 179 16.16 -13.42 44.72
C LYS A 179 14.80 -13.76 45.32
N HIS A 180 13.70 -13.46 44.63
CA HIS A 180 12.33 -13.69 45.09
C HIS A 180 11.56 -14.56 44.08
N SER A 181 11.95 -15.84 43.99
CA SER A 181 11.40 -16.83 43.03
C SER A 181 9.90 -17.11 43.17
N THR A 182 9.26 -16.65 44.25
CA THR A 182 7.84 -16.87 44.55
C THR A 182 6.90 -15.87 43.88
N ILE A 183 7.41 -14.80 43.26
CA ILE A 183 6.56 -13.83 42.56
C ILE A 183 6.59 -14.16 41.07
N VAL A 184 5.48 -14.73 40.57
CA VAL A 184 5.29 -15.00 39.14
C VAL A 184 5.14 -13.67 38.41
N TYR A 185 6.22 -13.16 37.84
CA TYR A 185 6.16 -12.00 36.95
C TYR A 185 5.68 -12.48 35.58
N LYS A 186 4.54 -11.92 35.14
CA LYS A 186 3.88 -12.24 33.88
C LYS A 186 4.86 -12.10 32.71
N ASN A 187 5.08 -13.19 31.97
CA ASN A 187 5.84 -13.16 30.70
C ASN A 187 5.01 -12.41 29.65
N ASN A 188 5.19 -11.09 29.54
CA ASN A 188 4.53 -10.25 28.52
C ASN A 188 5.20 -10.39 27.13
N PHE A 189 5.63 -11.59 26.75
CA PHE A 189 6.15 -11.87 25.41
C PHE A 189 5.05 -12.31 24.43
N TYR A 190 3.80 -12.46 24.89
CA TYR A 190 2.67 -12.95 24.09
C TYR A 190 1.63 -11.89 23.69
N ASP A 191 1.81 -10.63 24.08
CA ASP A 191 0.93 -9.54 23.69
C ASP A 191 1.51 -8.70 22.54
N PHE A 192 2.13 -9.31 21.51
CA PHE A 192 2.49 -8.61 20.26
C PHE A 192 2.53 -9.54 19.05
#